data_AF-A0A529WG32-F1
#
_entry.id   AF-A0A529WG32-F1
#
_cell.length_a   1.000
_cell.length_b   1.000
_cell.length_c   1.000
_cell.angle_alpha   90.00
_cell.angle_beta   90.00
_cell.angle_gamma   90.00
#
_symmetry.space_group_name_H-M   'P 1'
#
loop_
_entity.id
_entity.type
_entity.pdbx_description
1 polymer ?
#
loop_
_entity_poly.entity_id
_entity_poly.type
_entity_poly.pdbx_seq_one_letter_code
_entity_poly.pdbx_strand_id
1 'polypeptide(L)'
;AQDRSTPDALRRQAHVGEDGLFESWIRSAAAVARPRGGLAVIARPEQLVAILDAIEGRFGDAELLCVHPRPDAAAIRIVIRAVLGARGKLSIRPPLALHGPSGNAPAERTEMIANGLASLFGD
;
A
#
# COMPACT_ATOMS: atom_id res chain seq x y z
N ALA A 1 -7.46 -13.80 4.74
CA ALA A 1 -6.51 -14.50 5.63
C ALA A 1 -6.76 -13.99 7.04
N GLN A 2 -7.13 -14.86 7.98
CA GLN A 2 -7.35 -14.46 9.37
C GLN A 2 -6.02 -13.98 9.97
N ASP A 3 -6.01 -12.76 10.53
CA ASP A 3 -4.88 -12.24 11.27
C ASP A 3 -4.65 -13.16 12.47
N ARG A 4 -3.51 -13.86 12.47
CA ARG A 4 -3.15 -14.77 13.57
C ARG A 4 -2.65 -13.90 14.72
N SER A 5 -3.57 -13.40 15.55
CA SER A 5 -3.19 -12.55 16.68
C SER A 5 -2.26 -13.33 17.61
N THR A 6 -1.05 -12.82 17.78
CA THR A 6 -0.06 -13.42 18.68
C THR A 6 -0.59 -13.43 20.13
N PRO A 7 -0.38 -14.50 20.94
CA PRO A 7 -0.87 -14.55 22.33
C PRO A 7 -0.29 -13.44 23.20
N ASP A 8 0.92 -13.01 22.87
CA ASP A 8 1.67 -11.91 23.48
C ASP A 8 0.91 -10.58 23.35
N ALA A 9 0.55 -9.99 24.50
CA ALA A 9 -0.26 -8.77 24.58
C ALA A 9 0.40 -7.55 23.90
N LEU A 10 1.73 -7.44 23.98
CA LEU A 10 2.49 -6.36 23.35
C LEU A 10 2.52 -6.53 21.83
N ARG A 11 2.70 -7.76 21.36
CA ARG A 11 2.61 -8.08 19.93
C ARG A 11 1.19 -7.91 19.40
N ARG A 12 0.16 -8.19 20.21
CA ARG A 12 -1.24 -7.99 19.82
C ARG A 12 -1.57 -6.52 19.58
N GLN A 13 -1.11 -5.62 20.45
CA GLN A 13 -1.23 -4.17 20.26
C GLN A 13 -0.49 -3.69 19.00
N ALA A 14 0.64 -4.32 18.66
CA ALA A 14 1.34 -4.02 17.40
C ALA A 14 0.67 -4.62 16.14
N HIS A 15 -0.17 -5.65 16.30
CA HIS A 15 -0.82 -6.37 15.20
C HIS A 15 -2.25 -5.91 14.91
N VAL A 16 -2.96 -5.41 15.91
CA VAL A 16 -4.32 -4.87 15.77
C VAL A 16 -4.18 -3.37 15.67
N GLY A 17 -4.33 -2.82 14.47
CA GLY A 17 -4.34 -1.37 14.29
C GLY A 17 -5.45 -0.76 15.13
N GLU A 18 -5.08 0.10 16.07
CA GLU A 18 -6.02 0.89 16.86
C GLU A 18 -6.84 1.80 15.92
N ASP A 19 -8.07 2.11 16.34
CA ASP A 19 -8.91 3.07 15.61
C ASP A 19 -8.15 4.39 15.38
N GLY A 20 -8.12 4.86 14.14
CA GLY A 20 -7.42 6.10 13.78
C GLY A 20 -5.91 5.97 13.57
N LEU A 21 -5.33 4.77 13.55
CA LEU A 21 -3.89 4.56 13.27
C LEU A 21 -3.42 5.27 11.99
N PHE A 22 -4.13 5.06 10.87
CA PHE A 22 -3.77 5.66 9.58
C PHE A 22 -3.86 7.18 9.61
N GLU A 23 -4.90 7.74 10.23
CA GLU A 23 -5.03 9.19 10.39
C GLU A 23 -3.87 9.78 11.20
N SER A 24 -3.53 9.18 12.34
CA SER A 24 -2.40 9.57 13.18
C SER A 24 -1.08 9.58 12.41
N TRP A 25 -0.79 8.49 11.69
CA TRP A 25 0.47 8.31 10.96
C TRP A 25 0.55 9.21 9.74
N ILE A 26 -0.51 9.31 8.93
CA ILE A 26 -0.54 10.11 7.73
C ILE A 26 -0.50 11.61 8.07
N ARG A 27 -1.18 12.05 9.13
CA ARG A 27 -1.05 13.42 9.64
C ARG A 27 0.39 13.73 10.04
N SER A 28 1.05 12.80 10.74
CA SER A 28 2.45 12.96 11.13
C SER A 28 3.37 13.01 9.91
N ALA A 29 3.15 12.15 8.90
CA ALA A 29 3.87 12.16 7.65
C ALA A 29 3.71 13.50 6.90
N ALA A 30 2.50 14.06 6.86
CA ALA A 30 2.23 15.37 6.26
C ALA A 30 2.98 16.50 6.97
N ALA A 31 3.13 16.43 8.29
CA ALA A 31 3.81 17.45 9.09
C ALA A 31 5.34 17.46 8.88
N VAL A 32 5.95 16.31 8.57
CA VAL A 32 7.41 16.18 8.43
C VAL A 32 7.89 16.12 6.98
N ALA A 33 7.01 15.82 6.02
CA ALA A 33 7.36 15.79 4.61
C ALA A 33 7.67 17.20 4.08
N ARG A 34 8.68 17.31 3.21
CA ARG A 34 8.95 18.54 2.46
C ARG A 34 7.74 18.93 1.59
N PRO A 35 7.60 20.21 1.20
CA PRO A 35 6.59 20.60 0.22
C PRO A 35 6.65 19.74 -1.04
N ARG A 36 5.49 19.24 -1.50
CA ARG A 36 5.36 18.29 -2.61
C ARG A 36 6.07 16.95 -2.40
N GLY A 37 6.34 16.58 -1.15
CA GLY A 37 6.85 15.26 -0.77
C GLY A 37 5.82 14.16 -1.03
N GLY A 38 6.31 12.94 -1.21
CA GLY A 38 5.47 11.76 -1.44
C GLY A 38 5.18 11.00 -0.14
N LEU A 39 4.01 10.37 -0.10
CA LEU A 39 3.63 9.34 0.84
C LEU A 39 3.46 8.02 0.07
N ALA A 40 3.90 6.90 0.64
CA ALA A 40 3.58 5.57 0.15
C ALA A 40 3.21 4.65 1.31
N VAL A 41 2.10 3.92 1.17
CA VAL A 41 1.54 3.01 2.16
C VAL A 41 1.34 1.64 1.53
N ILE A 42 1.85 0.59 2.17
CA ILE A 42 1.56 -0.80 1.82
C ILE A 42 0.67 -1.38 2.92
N ALA A 43 -0.50 -1.88 2.54
CA ALA A 43 -1.50 -2.34 3.50
C ALA A 43 -2.27 -3.55 2.98
N ARG A 44 -3.15 -4.11 3.80
CA ARG A 44 -4.10 -5.14 3.36
C ARG A 44 -5.33 -4.49 2.72
N PRO A 45 -6.02 -5.15 1.77
CA PRO A 45 -7.15 -4.54 1.06
C PRO A 45 -8.29 -4.02 1.94
N GLU A 46 -8.57 -4.68 3.08
CA GLU A 46 -9.61 -4.27 4.02
C GLU A 46 -9.34 -2.90 4.69
N GLN A 47 -8.10 -2.41 4.63
CA GLN A 47 -7.69 -1.12 5.17
C GLN A 47 -7.81 0.02 4.15
N LEU A 48 -8.27 -0.27 2.92
CA LEU A 48 -8.33 0.70 1.83
C LEU A 48 -9.09 1.98 2.22
N VAL A 49 -10.30 1.83 2.78
CA VAL A 49 -11.16 2.98 3.14
C VAL A 49 -10.46 3.86 4.17
N ALA A 50 -9.95 3.27 5.25
CA ALA A 50 -9.25 4.01 6.30
C ALA A 50 -8.02 4.79 5.79
N ILE A 51 -7.32 4.26 4.77
CA ILE A 51 -6.19 4.96 4.14
C ILE A 51 -6.69 6.11 3.27
N LEU A 52 -7.72 5.88 2.45
CA LEU A 52 -8.29 6.92 1.58
C LEU A 52 -8.84 8.10 2.39
N ASP A 53 -9.54 7.81 3.49
CA ASP A 53 -10.06 8.83 4.41
C ASP A 53 -8.92 9.62 5.05
N ALA A 54 -7.85 8.96 5.48
CA ALA A 54 -6.72 9.60 6.14
C ALA A 54 -5.87 10.49 5.21
N ILE A 55 -5.78 10.15 3.92
CA ILE A 55 -5.06 10.98 2.94
C ILE A 55 -5.90 12.17 2.45
N GLU A 56 -7.22 12.11 2.56
CA GLU A 56 -8.13 13.14 2.07
C GLU A 56 -7.79 14.53 2.65
N GLY A 57 -7.87 15.55 1.79
CA GLY A 57 -7.56 16.94 2.15
C GLY A 57 -6.09 17.25 2.39
N ARG A 58 -5.19 16.26 2.41
CA ARG A 58 -3.74 16.42 2.68
C ARG A 58 -2.88 16.01 1.49
N PHE A 59 -3.10 14.82 0.97
CA PHE A 59 -2.39 14.27 -0.17
C PHE A 59 -3.36 14.08 -1.34
N GLY A 60 -2.92 14.43 -2.55
CA GLY A 60 -3.66 14.21 -3.79
C GLY A 60 -2.83 13.45 -4.81
N ASP A 61 -3.32 13.39 -6.05
CA ASP A 61 -2.70 12.60 -7.14
C ASP A 61 -2.45 11.14 -6.71
N ALA A 62 -3.40 10.57 -5.97
CA ALA A 62 -3.22 9.25 -5.39
C ALA A 62 -3.19 8.16 -6.48
N GLU A 63 -2.30 7.20 -6.33
CA GLU A 63 -2.18 6.04 -7.21
C GLU A 63 -2.29 4.76 -6.38
N LEU A 64 -3.28 3.92 -6.70
CA LEU A 64 -3.53 2.62 -6.08
C LEU A 64 -3.06 1.50 -7.00
N LEU A 65 -2.24 0.59 -6.48
CA LEU A 65 -1.83 -0.64 -7.15
C LEU A 65 -2.16 -1.84 -6.25
N CYS A 66 -2.83 -2.85 -6.82
CA CYS A 66 -3.10 -4.11 -6.13
C CYS A 66 -1.98 -5.12 -6.35
N VAL A 67 -1.59 -5.83 -5.29
CA VAL A 67 -0.62 -6.92 -5.34
C VAL A 67 -1.36 -8.25 -5.16
N HIS A 68 -1.31 -9.07 -6.19
CA HIS A 68 -1.96 -10.37 -6.25
C HIS A 68 -0.91 -11.48 -6.12
N PRO A 69 -1.19 -12.59 -5.42
CA PRO A 69 -0.27 -13.71 -5.40
C PRO A 69 -0.16 -14.36 -6.79
N ARG A 70 -1.27 -14.37 -7.54
CA ARG A 70 -1.39 -14.84 -8.94
C ARG A 70 -2.37 -13.95 -9.71
N PRO A 71 -2.33 -13.91 -11.05
CA PRO A 71 -3.17 -13.02 -11.85
C PRO A 71 -4.69 -13.18 -11.64
N ASP A 72 -5.14 -14.39 -11.35
CA ASP A 72 -6.56 -14.78 -11.18
C ASP A 72 -7.01 -14.82 -9.70
N ALA A 73 -6.11 -14.54 -8.77
CA ALA A 73 -6.39 -14.57 -7.34
C ALA A 73 -6.76 -13.18 -6.79
N ALA A 74 -7.45 -13.15 -5.66
CA ALA A 74 -7.71 -11.89 -4.94
C ALA A 74 -6.40 -11.22 -4.49
N ALA A 75 -6.39 -9.89 -4.47
CA ALA A 75 -5.26 -9.12 -3.96
C ALA A 75 -4.99 -9.43 -2.49
N ILE A 76 -3.71 -9.57 -2.12
CA ILE A 76 -3.28 -9.80 -0.74
C ILE A 76 -2.70 -8.53 -0.10
N ARG A 77 -2.26 -7.57 -0.92
CA ARG A 77 -1.80 -6.25 -0.49
C ARG A 77 -2.26 -5.20 -1.49
N ILE A 78 -2.34 -3.98 -1.00
CA ILE A 78 -2.49 -2.76 -1.80
C ILE A 78 -1.30 -1.85 -1.51
N VAL A 79 -0.87 -1.12 -2.54
CA VAL A 79 0.11 -0.04 -2.42
C VAL A 79 -0.57 1.23 -2.88
N ILE A 80 -0.59 2.24 -2.01
CA ILE A 80 -1.12 3.56 -2.32
C ILE A 80 0.03 4.55 -2.20
N ARG A 81 0.26 5.38 -3.22
CA ARG A 81 1.13 6.55 -3.11
C ARG A 81 0.38 7.83 -3.43
N ALA A 82 0.78 8.94 -2.84
CA ALA A 82 0.15 10.24 -3.04
C ALA A 82 1.14 11.38 -2.75
N VAL A 83 0.83 12.61 -3.19
CA VAL A 83 1.71 13.77 -3.09
C VAL A 83 1.11 14.84 -2.19
N LEU A 84 1.91 15.35 -1.24
CA LEU A 84 1.48 16.37 -0.28
C LEU A 84 1.07 17.66 -1.00
N GLY A 85 -0.17 18.12 -0.73
CA GLY A 85 -0.73 19.34 -1.29
C GLY A 85 -1.20 19.25 -2.75
N ALA A 86 -1.06 18.09 -3.40
CA ALA A 86 -1.64 17.84 -4.71
C ALA A 86 -3.18 17.78 -4.65
N ARG A 87 -3.84 17.98 -5.79
CA ARG A 87 -5.32 18.07 -5.87
C ARG A 87 -5.94 17.23 -6.99
N GLY A 88 -5.17 16.42 -7.71
CA GLY A 88 -5.72 15.51 -8.70
C GLY A 88 -6.35 14.28 -8.06
N LYS A 89 -6.96 13.48 -8.93
CA LYS A 89 -7.84 12.37 -8.55
C LYS A 89 -7.05 11.09 -8.27
N LEU A 90 -7.69 10.16 -7.55
CA LEU A 90 -7.23 8.79 -7.44
C LEU A 90 -7.17 8.12 -8.83
N SER A 91 -6.10 7.37 -9.09
CA SER A 91 -6.00 6.46 -10.23
C SER A 91 -5.71 5.05 -9.76
N ILE A 92 -6.28 4.06 -10.46
CA ILE A 92 -5.98 2.64 -10.25
C ILE A 92 -4.98 2.22 -11.31
N ARG A 93 -3.85 1.68 -10.88
CA ARG A 93 -2.71 1.29 -11.71
C ARG A 93 -2.79 -0.20 -12.06
N PRO A 94 -2.15 -0.64 -13.15
CA PRO A 94 -2.03 -2.06 -13.46
C PRO A 94 -1.48 -2.84 -12.24
N PRO A 95 -2.09 -3.98 -11.88
CA PRO A 95 -1.71 -4.73 -10.70
C PRO A 95 -0.32 -5.37 -10.86
N LEU A 96 0.25 -5.81 -9.73
CA LEU A 96 1.41 -6.69 -9.71
C LEU A 96 0.96 -8.09 -9.32
N ALA A 97 1.13 -9.08 -10.21
CA ALA A 97 1.04 -10.49 -9.85
C ALA A 97 2.42 -10.99 -9.42
N LEU A 98 2.54 -11.54 -8.21
CA LEU A 98 3.82 -12.00 -7.65
C LEU A 98 4.38 -13.20 -8.41
N HIS A 99 3.51 -14.12 -8.82
CA HIS A 99 3.85 -15.30 -9.59
C HIS A 99 3.11 -15.32 -10.93
N GLY A 100 3.65 -16.08 -11.89
CA GLY A 100 2.94 -16.41 -13.13
C GLY A 100 1.68 -17.27 -12.87
N PRO A 101 0.93 -17.62 -13.93
CA PRO A 101 -0.27 -18.44 -13.81
C PRO A 101 -0.01 -19.85 -13.25
N SER A 102 1.23 -20.35 -13.35
CA SER A 102 1.65 -21.65 -12.84
C SER A 102 3.04 -21.59 -12.20
N GLY A 103 3.32 -22.54 -11.30
CA GLY A 103 4.60 -22.64 -10.59
C GLY A 103 4.72 -21.66 -9.42
N ASN A 104 5.94 -21.58 -8.88
CA ASN A 104 6.29 -20.73 -7.73
C ASN A 104 7.40 -19.71 -8.05
N ALA A 105 7.86 -19.65 -9.31
CA ALA A 105 8.80 -18.62 -9.73
C ALA A 105 8.12 -17.24 -9.68
N PRO A 106 8.82 -16.17 -9.29
CA PRO A 106 8.32 -14.82 -9.44
C PRO A 106 7.98 -14.52 -10.90
N ALA A 107 6.95 -13.70 -11.14
CA ALA A 107 6.73 -13.14 -12.47
C ALA A 107 7.91 -12.23 -12.85
N GLU A 108 8.22 -12.11 -14.13
CA GLU A 108 9.35 -11.30 -14.63
C GLU A 108 9.36 -9.88 -14.05
N ARG A 109 8.21 -9.20 -14.07
CA ARG A 109 8.07 -7.86 -13.48
C ARG A 109 8.36 -7.85 -11.98
N THR A 110 7.91 -8.86 -11.24
CA THR A 110 8.17 -8.99 -9.80
C THR A 110 9.65 -9.22 -9.53
N GLU A 111 10.31 -10.06 -10.32
CA GLU A 111 11.76 -10.30 -10.23
C GLU A 111 12.54 -9.01 -10.47
N MET A 112 12.18 -8.24 -11.51
CA MET A 112 12.81 -6.95 -11.80
C MET A 112 12.65 -5.95 -10.65
N ILE A 113 11.43 -5.82 -10.11
CA ILE A 113 11.16 -4.90 -8.98
C ILE A 113 11.92 -5.33 -7.73
N ALA A 114 11.89 -6.62 -7.39
CA ALA A 114 12.56 -7.15 -6.20
C ALA A 114 14.08 -6.96 -6.24
N ASN A 115 14.67 -7.00 -7.44
CA ASN A 115 16.09 -6.75 -7.66
C ASN A 115 16.43 -5.27 -7.94
N GLY A 116 15.48 -4.35 -7.83
CA GLY A 116 15.70 -2.92 -8.06
C GLY A 116 15.98 -2.54 -9.53
N LEU A 117 15.66 -3.42 -10.47
CA LEU A 117 15.83 -3.22 -11.92
C LEU A 117 14.60 -2.56 -12.58
N ALA A 118 13.50 -2.42 -11.85
CA ALA A 118 12.30 -1.71 -12.27
C ALA A 118 11.60 -1.07 -11.06
N SER A 119 10.84 0.00 -11.31
CA SER A 119 9.98 0.62 -10.31
C SER A 119 8.58 -0.04 -10.27
N LEU A 120 7.92 0.07 -9.10
CA LEU A 120 6.59 -0.49 -8.90
C LEU A 120 5.50 0.24 -9.73
N PHE A 121 5.69 1.52 -10.02
CA PHE A 121 4.70 2.34 -10.73
C PHE A 121 5.09 2.68 -12.18
N GLY A 122 6.30 2.28 -12.61
CA GLY A 122 6.80 2.48 -13.97
C GLY A 122 7.41 3.85 -14.24
N ASP A 123 7.72 4.59 -13.17
CA ASP A 123 8.48 5.85 -13.16
C ASP A 123 9.97 5.69 -12.88
#